data_AF-A0A9X9M513-F1
#
_entry.id   AF-A0A9X9M513-F1
#
_cell.length_a   1.000
_cell.length_b   1.000
_cell.length_c   1.000
_cell.angle_alpha   90.00
_cell.angle_beta   90.00
_cell.angle_gamma   90.00
#
_symmetry.space_group_name_H-M   'P 1'
#
loop_
_entity.id
_entity.type
_entity.pdbx_description
1 polymer ?
#
loop_
_entity_poly.entity_id
_entity_poly.type
_entity_poly.pdbx_seq_one_letter_code
_entity_poly.pdbx_strand_id
1 'polypeptide(L)'
;MKVLSEGQLRFCAVQPIHLTSWLLILFILKSISSLKPARLPIYQRKPFIAAWNAPTDQCLIKYNIGLNLKMFQVIGSPLAKARGQNVTIFYVNRLGYYPWYTSQGVPINGGLPQNISLQVHLEKADQDINYYIPAEDFSGLAVIDWEYWRPQWARNWNTKDVYRQKSRKLISDMQENVSATDIEHLAKATFEESAKAFMKETIELGMRSRPKGLWGYYLYPDCHNYNVYAPNYTGSCPEEEVLRNNELSWLWNSSAALYPSIGVRKSLGDNENILLFSQFRVHESMRISTMTSHDYALPVFVYTRLGYRNEPLFFLSKQDLISTIGESAALGAAGIVIWGDMNLTSSEGNCTKVKQYVNSDLGSYIVNVTRAAEVCSLHLCRGNGRCRRRVWKAPDYLHLNPASYHIEASEDGEFIVKGKASDTDLEAMEKKFSCHCYRGYEGADCRGTKMADGGSGVFSFSGSLITLCLLVLAGTQRAWL
;
A
#
# COMPACT_ATOMS: atom_id res chain seq x y z
N MET A 1 46.90 71.23 23.96
CA MET A 1 47.73 70.11 24.43
C MET A 1 46.81 69.01 24.97
N LYS A 2 47.00 67.77 24.50
CA LYS A 2 46.39 66.49 24.93
C LYS A 2 44.88 66.36 24.65
N VAL A 3 44.47 65.78 23.53
CA VAL A 3 44.36 64.33 23.21
C VAL A 3 43.53 63.59 24.26
N LEU A 4 42.27 63.31 23.91
CA LEU A 4 41.40 62.36 24.60
C LEU A 4 41.41 61.04 23.83
N SER A 5 41.64 59.96 24.58
CA SER A 5 41.91 58.59 24.15
C SER A 5 40.70 57.89 23.53
N GLU A 6 40.98 57.15 22.46
CA GLU A 6 40.13 56.12 21.87
C GLU A 6 39.76 55.04 22.91
N GLY A 7 38.47 54.70 22.97
CA GLY A 7 37.97 53.49 23.61
C GLY A 7 37.43 52.54 22.55
N GLN A 8 38.14 51.44 22.32
CA GLN A 8 37.74 50.36 21.40
C GLN A 8 36.49 49.64 21.92
N LEU A 9 35.38 49.72 21.18
CA LEU A 9 34.29 48.75 21.26
C LEU A 9 34.52 47.69 20.17
N ARG A 10 35.02 46.52 20.58
CA ARG A 10 35.10 45.34 19.71
C ARG A 10 33.69 44.87 19.35
N PHE A 11 33.25 45.15 18.12
CA PHE A 11 32.16 44.41 17.51
C PHE A 11 32.67 43.01 17.16
N CYS A 12 32.26 42.00 17.93
CA CYS A 12 32.35 40.60 17.49
C CYS A 12 31.35 40.42 16.33
N ALA A 13 31.84 40.62 15.10
CA ALA A 13 31.15 40.19 13.90
C ALA A 13 31.14 38.65 13.88
N VAL A 14 30.10 38.05 14.46
CA VAL A 14 29.80 36.63 14.22
C VAL A 14 29.44 36.53 12.74
N GLN A 15 30.31 35.91 11.94
CA GLN A 15 30.12 35.74 10.50
C GLN A 15 28.74 35.13 10.21
N PRO A 16 27.95 35.71 9.28
CA PRO A 16 26.61 35.22 8.94
C PRO A 16 26.60 33.81 8.33
N ILE A 17 27.78 33.29 7.96
CA ILE A 17 28.00 31.95 7.40
C ILE A 17 27.73 30.85 8.46
N HIS A 18 27.95 31.13 9.74
CA HIS A 18 27.67 30.16 10.79
C HIS A 18 26.17 30.05 11.10
N LEU A 19 25.39 31.13 11.01
CA LEU A 19 23.95 31.08 11.27
C LEU A 19 23.19 30.30 10.18
N THR A 20 23.56 30.47 8.91
CA THR A 20 22.95 29.76 7.79
C THR A 20 23.31 28.28 7.79
N SER A 21 24.55 27.94 8.16
CA SER A 21 24.99 26.54 8.32
C SER A 21 24.26 25.85 9.47
N TRP A 22 24.05 26.53 10.61
CA TRP A 22 23.29 25.98 11.73
C TRP A 22 21.79 25.85 11.44
N LEU A 23 21.20 26.78 10.70
CA LEU A 23 19.81 26.66 10.22
C LEU A 23 19.67 25.52 9.20
N LEU A 24 20.61 25.36 8.26
CA LEU A 24 20.67 24.21 7.35
C LEU A 24 20.86 22.91 8.11
N ILE A 25 21.71 22.85 9.14
CA ILE A 25 21.89 21.68 9.99
C ILE A 25 20.64 21.39 10.83
N LEU A 26 19.93 22.40 11.33
CA LEU A 26 18.65 22.23 12.04
C LEU A 26 17.51 21.82 11.11
N PHE A 27 17.48 22.30 9.86
CA PHE A 27 16.57 21.82 8.83
C PHE A 27 16.94 20.41 8.36
N ILE A 28 18.23 20.05 8.28
CA ILE A 28 18.69 18.69 7.96
C ILE A 28 18.43 17.73 9.14
N LEU A 29 18.60 18.16 10.40
CA LEU A 29 18.28 17.37 11.60
C LEU A 29 16.76 17.21 11.81
N LYS A 30 15.96 18.26 11.55
CA LYS A 30 14.49 18.13 11.50
C LYS A 30 13.99 17.36 10.27
N SER A 31 14.81 17.29 9.21
CA SER A 31 14.58 16.49 8.00
C SER A 31 15.20 15.09 8.07
N ILE A 32 15.65 14.64 9.25
CA ILE A 32 15.56 13.21 9.58
C ILE A 32 14.08 12.94 9.79
N SER A 33 13.37 12.87 8.66
CA SER A 33 11.92 12.76 8.57
C SER A 33 11.50 11.61 9.47
N SER A 34 10.94 11.93 10.63
CA SER A 34 10.31 10.91 11.47
C SER A 34 9.23 10.30 10.60
N LEU A 35 9.46 9.07 10.12
CA LEU A 35 8.52 8.35 9.28
C LEU A 35 7.15 8.46 9.94
N LYS A 36 6.12 8.85 9.18
CA LYS A 36 4.78 8.96 9.74
C LYS A 36 4.43 7.69 10.51
N PRO A 37 3.84 7.79 11.70
CA PRO A 37 3.56 6.62 12.51
C PRO A 37 2.66 5.65 11.74
N ALA A 38 2.86 4.35 11.94
CA ALA A 38 2.02 3.34 11.31
C ALA A 38 0.59 3.40 11.88
N ARG A 39 -0.42 3.10 11.07
CA ARG A 39 -1.77 2.86 11.59
C ARG A 39 -1.77 1.67 12.56
N LEU A 40 -2.59 1.77 13.62
CA LEU A 40 -2.81 0.66 14.56
C LEU A 40 -3.30 -0.59 13.81
N PRO A 41 -2.85 -1.80 14.20
CA PRO A 41 -3.31 -3.02 13.56
C PRO A 41 -4.79 -3.31 13.78
N ILE A 42 -5.43 -3.90 12.77
CA ILE A 42 -6.88 -4.15 12.76
C ILE A 42 -7.30 -5.43 13.50
N TYR A 43 -6.38 -6.36 13.75
CA TYR A 43 -6.68 -7.66 14.36
C TYR A 43 -5.78 -7.90 15.56
N GLN A 44 -6.34 -7.85 16.77
CA GLN A 44 -5.68 -8.23 18.04
C GLN A 44 -4.25 -7.67 18.21
N ARG A 45 -3.99 -6.45 17.75
CA ARG A 45 -2.64 -5.81 17.71
C ARG A 45 -1.55 -6.60 16.97
N LYS A 46 -1.89 -7.57 16.11
CA LYS A 46 -0.92 -8.32 15.30
C LYS A 46 -0.20 -7.41 14.30
N PRO A 47 1.14 -7.36 14.27
CA PRO A 47 1.89 -6.42 13.43
C PRO A 47 1.87 -6.77 11.94
N PHE A 48 1.68 -8.05 11.62
CA PHE A 48 1.57 -8.57 10.26
C PHE A 48 0.48 -9.63 10.24
N ILE A 49 -0.51 -9.48 9.35
CA ILE A 49 -1.62 -10.43 9.23
C ILE A 49 -1.65 -11.08 7.83
N ALA A 50 -2.20 -12.29 7.76
CA ALA A 50 -2.52 -12.95 6.51
C ALA A 50 -4.03 -12.96 6.31
N ALA A 51 -4.48 -12.45 5.15
CA ALA A 51 -5.88 -12.49 4.74
C ALA A 51 -6.08 -13.51 3.62
N TRP A 52 -7.23 -14.19 3.64
CA TRP A 52 -7.65 -15.15 2.62
C TRP A 52 -8.77 -14.58 1.75
N ASN A 53 -8.60 -14.65 0.43
CA ASN A 53 -9.60 -14.22 -0.55
C ASN A 53 -9.57 -15.11 -1.80
N ALA A 54 -9.71 -16.42 -1.62
CA ALA A 54 -9.82 -17.41 -2.69
C ALA A 54 -11.17 -18.17 -2.58
N PRO A 55 -11.74 -18.67 -3.69
CA PRO A 55 -13.12 -19.19 -3.75
C PRO A 55 -13.28 -20.59 -3.14
N THR A 56 -12.51 -20.93 -2.10
CA THR A 56 -12.44 -22.30 -1.57
C THR A 56 -13.70 -22.79 -0.88
N ASP A 57 -14.68 -21.92 -0.62
CA ASP A 57 -16.04 -22.33 -0.25
C ASP A 57 -16.66 -23.24 -1.33
N GLN A 58 -16.28 -23.08 -2.59
CA GLN A 58 -16.70 -23.96 -3.69
C GLN A 58 -16.26 -25.41 -3.47
N CYS A 59 -15.10 -25.63 -2.86
CA CYS A 59 -14.61 -26.99 -2.57
C CYS A 59 -15.50 -27.71 -1.57
N LEU A 60 -15.96 -27.00 -0.54
CA LEU A 60 -16.90 -27.53 0.43
C LEU A 60 -18.27 -27.77 -0.23
N ILE A 61 -18.79 -26.78 -0.95
CA ILE A 61 -20.13 -26.84 -1.57
C ILE A 61 -20.24 -27.95 -2.62
N LYS A 62 -19.21 -28.14 -3.46
CA LYS A 62 -19.27 -29.07 -4.60
C LYS A 62 -18.75 -30.47 -4.28
N TYR A 63 -17.75 -30.57 -3.41
CA TYR A 63 -16.99 -31.81 -3.22
C TYR A 63 -16.90 -32.24 -1.76
N ASN A 64 -17.55 -31.53 -0.83
CA ASN A 64 -17.44 -31.76 0.61
C ASN A 64 -15.98 -31.70 1.13
N ILE A 65 -15.13 -30.91 0.46
CA ILE A 65 -13.72 -30.71 0.86
C ILE A 65 -13.62 -29.39 1.63
N GLY A 66 -13.63 -29.48 2.96
CA GLY A 66 -13.33 -28.35 3.83
C GLY A 66 -11.82 -28.08 3.93
N LEU A 67 -11.44 -26.80 3.82
CA LEU A 67 -10.08 -26.31 4.07
C LEU A 67 -10.01 -25.70 5.47
N ASN A 68 -8.90 -25.94 6.17
CA ASN A 68 -8.63 -25.25 7.43
C ASN A 68 -7.93 -23.92 7.16
N LEU A 69 -8.61 -22.81 7.46
CA LEU A 69 -8.11 -21.45 7.24
C LEU A 69 -7.82 -20.70 8.55
N LYS A 70 -7.73 -21.39 9.69
CA LYS A 70 -7.58 -20.77 11.02
C LYS A 70 -6.28 -19.97 11.19
N MET A 71 -5.26 -20.23 10.37
CA MET A 71 -4.03 -19.43 10.33
C MET A 71 -4.20 -18.04 9.73
N PHE A 72 -5.29 -17.79 8.97
CA PHE A 72 -5.62 -16.50 8.40
C PHE A 72 -6.47 -15.69 9.37
N GLN A 73 -6.07 -14.44 9.64
CA GLN A 73 -6.76 -13.57 10.60
C GLN A 73 -8.04 -12.96 10.00
N VAL A 74 -8.08 -12.85 8.68
CA VAL A 74 -9.17 -12.20 7.95
C VAL A 74 -9.51 -13.09 6.76
N ILE A 75 -10.77 -13.45 6.62
CA ILE A 75 -11.24 -14.36 5.57
C ILE A 75 -12.35 -13.67 4.77
N GLY A 76 -12.30 -13.83 3.46
CA GLY A 76 -13.36 -13.50 2.53
C GLY A 76 -13.38 -14.48 1.36
N SER A 77 -14.25 -14.20 0.39
CA SER A 77 -14.50 -15.06 -0.76
C SER A 77 -14.79 -14.21 -1.99
N PRO A 78 -14.13 -14.45 -3.13
CA PRO A 78 -14.39 -13.69 -4.34
C PRO A 78 -15.71 -14.07 -5.04
N LEU A 79 -16.52 -14.99 -4.47
CA LEU A 79 -17.78 -15.41 -5.06
C LEU A 79 -18.80 -14.26 -5.15
N ALA A 80 -19.58 -14.23 -6.24
CA ALA A 80 -20.50 -13.13 -6.54
C ALA A 80 -21.62 -12.93 -5.51
N LYS A 81 -21.99 -14.00 -4.81
CA LYS A 81 -23.06 -14.00 -3.81
C LYS A 81 -22.53 -13.86 -2.38
N ALA A 82 -21.22 -13.81 -2.18
CA ALA A 82 -20.64 -13.68 -0.85
C ALA A 82 -20.86 -12.25 -0.32
N ARG A 83 -21.30 -12.13 0.94
CA ARG A 83 -21.65 -10.87 1.61
C ARG A 83 -21.20 -10.92 3.07
N GLY A 84 -21.05 -9.75 3.71
CA GLY A 84 -20.71 -9.66 5.13
C GLY A 84 -19.33 -10.22 5.47
N GLN A 85 -18.39 -10.11 4.54
CA GLN A 85 -17.07 -10.73 4.66
C GLN A 85 -16.03 -9.76 5.19
N ASN A 86 -15.05 -10.27 5.94
CA ASN A 86 -13.96 -9.45 6.47
C ASN A 86 -12.93 -9.04 5.41
N VAL A 87 -12.86 -9.77 4.28
CA VAL A 87 -12.31 -9.27 3.02
C VAL A 87 -13.44 -9.18 2.01
N THR A 88 -13.80 -7.97 1.58
CA THR A 88 -14.78 -7.74 0.53
C THR A 88 -14.06 -7.18 -0.70
N ILE A 89 -14.11 -7.92 -1.81
CA ILE A 89 -13.56 -7.48 -3.10
C ILE A 89 -14.69 -7.14 -4.07
N PHE A 90 -14.63 -5.92 -4.62
CA PHE A 90 -15.57 -5.41 -5.60
C PHE A 90 -14.97 -5.49 -7.00
N TYR A 91 -15.33 -6.55 -7.73
CA TYR A 91 -15.02 -6.61 -9.16
C TYR A 91 -15.85 -5.61 -9.97
N VAL A 92 -15.50 -5.46 -11.23
CA VAL A 92 -16.03 -4.48 -12.20
C VAL A 92 -17.55 -4.41 -12.33
N ASN A 93 -18.26 -5.48 -11.96
CA ASN A 93 -19.73 -5.58 -12.02
C ASN A 93 -20.39 -5.63 -10.64
N ARG A 94 -19.67 -5.24 -9.56
CA ARG A 94 -20.13 -5.35 -8.17
C ARG A 94 -20.12 -4.03 -7.41
N LEU A 95 -19.72 -2.92 -8.04
CA LEU A 95 -19.70 -1.62 -7.39
C LEU A 95 -20.04 -0.53 -8.40
N GLY A 96 -21.30 -0.12 -8.38
CA GLY A 96 -21.80 0.93 -9.26
C GLY A 96 -21.77 0.53 -10.74
N TYR A 97 -21.96 1.53 -11.60
CA TYR A 97 -21.86 1.39 -13.05
C TYR A 97 -20.47 1.74 -13.54
N TYR A 98 -19.47 0.92 -13.23
CA TYR A 98 -18.11 1.13 -13.73
C TYR A 98 -18.08 1.05 -15.27
N PRO A 99 -17.56 2.06 -15.99
CA PRO A 99 -17.53 2.08 -17.46
C PRO A 99 -16.35 1.29 -18.03
N TRP A 100 -16.58 0.42 -19.02
CA TRP A 100 -15.52 -0.35 -19.68
C TRP A 100 -15.92 -0.89 -21.06
N TYR A 101 -14.96 -1.45 -21.82
CA TYR A 101 -15.22 -2.07 -23.13
C TYR A 101 -15.03 -3.58 -23.09
N THR A 102 -15.98 -4.32 -23.69
CA THR A 102 -15.80 -5.76 -23.92
C THR A 102 -14.63 -6.04 -24.86
N SER A 103 -14.18 -7.30 -24.95
CA SER A 103 -13.16 -7.70 -25.93
C SER A 103 -13.59 -7.46 -27.38
N GLN A 104 -14.89 -7.37 -27.65
CA GLN A 104 -15.46 -7.03 -28.96
C GLN A 104 -15.60 -5.51 -29.16
N GLY A 105 -15.15 -4.69 -28.20
CA GLY A 105 -15.24 -3.23 -28.27
C GLY A 105 -16.63 -2.66 -27.97
N VAL A 106 -17.52 -3.44 -27.35
CA VAL A 106 -18.86 -2.98 -26.95
C VAL A 106 -18.75 -2.14 -25.67
N PRO A 107 -19.28 -0.89 -25.64
CA PRO A 107 -19.27 -0.08 -24.44
C PRO A 107 -20.27 -0.62 -23.41
N ILE A 108 -19.77 -0.92 -22.22
CA ILE A 108 -20.58 -1.19 -21.03
C ILE A 108 -20.58 0.07 -20.18
N ASN A 109 -21.77 0.49 -19.73
CA ASN A 109 -21.95 1.72 -18.95
C ASN A 109 -21.30 2.95 -19.63
N GLY A 110 -21.49 3.10 -20.95
CA GLY A 110 -20.89 4.20 -21.72
C GLY A 110 -19.43 4.00 -22.14
N GLY A 111 -18.74 2.98 -21.59
CA GLY A 111 -17.38 2.57 -21.97
C GLY A 111 -16.25 3.46 -21.46
N LEU A 112 -16.50 4.76 -21.29
CA LEU A 112 -15.55 5.77 -20.83
C LEU A 112 -16.08 6.49 -19.58
N PRO A 113 -15.22 6.91 -18.64
CA PRO A 113 -15.65 7.66 -17.45
C PRO A 113 -16.31 9.00 -17.80
N GLN A 114 -15.90 9.66 -18.89
CA GLN A 114 -16.52 10.90 -19.35
C GLN A 114 -17.84 10.71 -20.13
N ASN A 115 -18.30 9.48 -20.32
CA ASN A 115 -19.48 9.15 -21.16
C ASN A 115 -20.59 8.45 -20.37
N ILE A 116 -20.67 8.70 -19.06
CA ILE A 116 -21.71 8.19 -18.17
C ILE A 116 -21.94 9.16 -17.00
N SER A 117 -23.16 9.17 -16.45
CA SER A 117 -23.48 9.93 -15.24
C SER A 117 -22.77 9.36 -14.00
N LEU A 118 -21.89 10.17 -13.41
CA LEU A 118 -21.24 9.85 -12.13
C LEU A 118 -22.26 9.72 -10.99
N GLN A 119 -23.31 10.55 -10.98
CA GLN A 119 -24.35 10.47 -9.94
C GLN A 119 -25.05 9.11 -9.96
N VAL A 120 -25.48 8.63 -11.14
CA VAL A 120 -26.16 7.34 -11.29
C VAL A 120 -25.22 6.19 -10.92
N HIS A 121 -23.92 6.32 -11.21
CA HIS A 121 -22.91 5.38 -10.73
C HIS A 121 -22.85 5.34 -9.19
N LEU A 122 -22.78 6.49 -8.53
CA LEU A 122 -22.67 6.59 -7.07
C LEU A 122 -23.92 6.09 -6.34
N GLU A 123 -25.12 6.37 -6.87
CA GLU A 123 -26.38 5.82 -6.33
C GLU A 123 -26.39 4.30 -6.37
N LYS A 124 -25.94 3.70 -7.48
CA LYS A 124 -25.81 2.25 -7.59
C LYS A 124 -24.70 1.70 -6.70
N ALA A 125 -23.58 2.41 -6.58
CA ALA A 125 -22.46 2.02 -5.72
C ALA A 125 -22.85 2.01 -4.24
N ASP A 126 -23.65 2.97 -3.77
CA ASP A 126 -24.16 2.98 -2.40
C ASP A 126 -25.01 1.74 -2.10
N GLN A 127 -25.90 1.37 -3.02
CA GLN A 127 -26.69 0.15 -2.91
C GLN A 127 -25.81 -1.11 -2.87
N ASP A 128 -24.76 -1.17 -3.70
CA ASP A 128 -23.82 -2.30 -3.71
C ASP A 128 -23.02 -2.38 -2.40
N ILE A 129 -22.55 -1.26 -1.87
CA ILE A 129 -21.84 -1.21 -0.59
C ILE A 129 -22.75 -1.76 0.53
N ASN A 130 -24.01 -1.32 0.57
CA ASN A 130 -24.98 -1.79 1.56
C ASN A 130 -25.30 -3.29 1.40
N TYR A 131 -25.32 -3.78 0.17
CA TYR A 131 -25.56 -5.19 -0.11
C TYR A 131 -24.38 -6.09 0.29
N TYR A 132 -23.15 -5.73 -0.11
CA TYR A 132 -21.96 -6.57 0.11
C TYR A 132 -21.39 -6.43 1.53
N ILE A 133 -21.49 -5.24 2.12
CA ILE A 133 -20.99 -4.92 3.46
C ILE A 133 -22.15 -4.40 4.31
N PRO A 134 -23.06 -5.26 4.78
CA PRO A 134 -24.24 -4.82 5.55
C PRO A 134 -23.89 -4.21 6.91
N ALA A 135 -22.78 -4.62 7.53
CA ALA A 135 -22.35 -4.10 8.83
C ALA A 135 -21.77 -2.68 8.70
N GLU A 136 -22.39 -1.69 9.34
CA GLU A 136 -21.94 -0.29 9.31
C GLU A 136 -20.59 -0.07 10.01
N ASP A 137 -20.31 -0.86 11.04
CA ASP A 137 -19.07 -0.82 11.81
C ASP A 137 -17.94 -1.67 11.21
N PHE A 138 -18.10 -2.14 9.97
CA PHE A 138 -17.12 -2.92 9.23
C PHE A 138 -15.71 -2.34 9.32
N SER A 139 -14.78 -3.16 9.84
CA SER A 139 -13.36 -2.81 10.01
C SER A 139 -12.42 -3.74 9.24
N GLY A 140 -12.94 -4.41 8.21
CA GLY A 140 -12.17 -5.33 7.37
C GLY A 140 -11.54 -4.65 6.15
N LEU A 141 -11.08 -5.46 5.20
CA LEU A 141 -10.47 -5.03 3.95
C LEU A 141 -11.56 -4.84 2.88
N ALA A 142 -11.69 -3.62 2.35
CA ALA A 142 -12.61 -3.29 1.26
C ALA A 142 -11.79 -2.93 0.01
N VAL A 143 -11.77 -3.84 -0.96
CA VAL A 143 -10.86 -3.75 -2.11
C VAL A 143 -11.66 -3.53 -3.38
N ILE A 144 -11.37 -2.44 -4.10
CA ILE A 144 -11.98 -2.14 -5.39
C ILE A 144 -11.06 -2.66 -6.49
N ASP A 145 -11.55 -3.62 -7.28
CA ASP A 145 -10.78 -4.29 -8.33
C ASP A 145 -11.24 -3.84 -9.73
N TRP A 146 -10.77 -2.65 -10.11
CA TRP A 146 -11.08 -2.00 -11.38
C TRP A 146 -9.84 -1.96 -12.27
N GLU A 147 -9.71 -2.97 -13.13
CA GLU A 147 -8.50 -3.15 -13.91
C GLU A 147 -8.59 -2.64 -15.35
N TYR A 148 -9.75 -2.23 -15.85
CA TYR A 148 -9.97 -2.04 -17.29
C TYR A 148 -9.23 -0.82 -17.86
N TRP A 149 -9.31 0.32 -17.20
CA TRP A 149 -8.53 1.52 -17.53
C TRP A 149 -7.66 1.97 -16.35
N ARG A 150 -6.77 2.93 -16.60
CA ARG A 150 -5.95 3.60 -15.59
C ARG A 150 -6.33 5.09 -15.58
N PRO A 151 -6.33 5.79 -14.44
CA PRO A 151 -6.75 7.19 -14.39
C PRO A 151 -5.78 8.15 -15.09
N GLN A 152 -4.55 7.72 -15.35
CA GLN A 152 -3.55 8.47 -16.11
C GLN A 152 -3.54 8.01 -17.57
N TRP A 153 -3.75 8.93 -18.50
CA TRP A 153 -3.81 8.72 -19.95
C TRP A 153 -2.63 7.90 -20.46
N ALA A 154 -1.42 8.26 -20.04
CA ALA A 154 -0.18 7.62 -20.46
C ALA A 154 -0.07 6.14 -20.05
N ARG A 155 -0.84 5.69 -19.04
CA ARG A 155 -0.87 4.30 -18.57
C ARG A 155 -1.92 3.44 -19.29
N ASN A 156 -2.67 4.00 -20.24
CA ASN A 156 -3.64 3.27 -21.07
C ASN A 156 -3.04 2.82 -22.41
N TRP A 157 -2.01 1.97 -22.33
CA TRP A 157 -1.30 1.38 -23.49
C TRP A 157 -1.75 -0.07 -23.73
N ASN A 158 -1.24 -0.69 -24.81
CA ASN A 158 -1.61 -2.04 -25.26
C ASN A 158 -3.13 -2.21 -25.41
N THR A 159 -3.71 -3.22 -24.75
CA THR A 159 -5.14 -3.51 -24.81
C THR A 159 -6.00 -2.40 -24.20
N LYS A 160 -5.40 -1.48 -23.44
CA LYS A 160 -6.06 -0.29 -22.89
C LYS A 160 -6.03 0.90 -23.84
N ASP A 161 -5.36 0.81 -24.98
CA ASP A 161 -5.33 1.90 -25.96
C ASP A 161 -6.72 2.23 -26.52
N VAL A 162 -7.66 1.27 -26.45
CA VAL A 162 -9.08 1.50 -26.77
C VAL A 162 -9.66 2.71 -26.02
N TYR A 163 -9.25 2.96 -24.77
CA TYR A 163 -9.73 4.10 -24.00
C TYR A 163 -9.25 5.43 -24.57
N ARG A 164 -8.01 5.48 -25.08
CA ARG A 164 -7.47 6.67 -25.77
C ARG A 164 -8.16 6.89 -27.11
N GLN A 165 -8.28 5.82 -27.90
CA GLN A 165 -8.94 5.85 -29.21
C GLN A 165 -10.41 6.30 -29.11
N LYS A 166 -11.17 5.71 -28.18
CA LYS A 166 -12.59 6.04 -28.00
C LYS A 166 -12.79 7.42 -27.40
N SER A 167 -11.89 7.89 -26.52
CA SER A 167 -11.93 9.27 -26.02
C SER A 167 -11.72 10.28 -27.14
N ARG A 168 -10.74 10.07 -28.03
CA ARG A 168 -10.55 10.92 -29.22
C ARG A 168 -11.76 10.91 -30.12
N LYS A 169 -12.33 9.72 -30.38
CA LYS A 169 -13.53 9.60 -31.21
C LYS A 169 -14.72 10.36 -30.60
N LEU A 170 -14.92 10.26 -29.29
CA LEU A 170 -15.99 10.98 -28.60
C LEU A 170 -15.87 12.50 -28.79
N ILE A 171 -14.67 13.07 -28.62
CA ILE A 171 -14.44 14.51 -28.86
C ILE A 171 -14.65 14.87 -30.33
N SER A 172 -14.13 14.07 -31.26
CA SER A 172 -14.29 14.29 -32.70
C SER A 172 -15.73 14.21 -33.17
N ASP A 173 -16.56 13.37 -32.56
CA ASP A 173 -17.98 13.24 -32.90
C ASP A 173 -18.82 14.40 -32.32
N MET A 174 -18.30 15.13 -31.31
CA MET A 174 -18.99 16.24 -30.64
C MET A 174 -18.62 17.63 -31.17
N GLN A 175 -17.46 17.79 -31.82
CA GLN A 175 -16.94 19.09 -32.24
C GLN A 175 -16.56 19.09 -33.73
N GLU A 176 -17.08 20.06 -34.48
CA GLU A 176 -16.73 20.28 -35.87
C GLU A 176 -15.46 21.15 -36.01
N ASN A 177 -14.66 20.89 -37.04
CA ASN A 177 -13.48 21.70 -37.43
C ASN A 177 -12.36 21.84 -36.37
N VAL A 178 -12.18 20.83 -35.51
CA VAL A 178 -11.12 20.82 -34.48
C VAL A 178 -9.85 20.14 -34.98
N SER A 179 -8.69 20.70 -34.66
CA SER A 179 -7.41 20.12 -35.07
C SER A 179 -7.14 18.78 -34.37
N ALA A 180 -6.35 17.90 -34.98
CA ALA A 180 -5.98 16.63 -34.36
C ALA A 180 -5.26 16.80 -33.02
N THR A 181 -4.47 17.87 -32.88
CA THR A 181 -3.77 18.23 -31.64
C THR A 181 -4.74 18.61 -30.54
N ASP A 182 -5.74 19.42 -30.85
CA ASP A 182 -6.77 19.83 -29.89
C ASP A 182 -7.64 18.64 -29.47
N ILE A 183 -7.97 17.73 -30.40
CA ILE A 183 -8.67 16.48 -30.10
C ILE A 183 -7.88 15.64 -29.10
N GLU A 184 -6.57 15.47 -29.29
CA GLU A 184 -5.73 14.71 -28.34
C GLU A 184 -5.69 15.38 -26.96
N HIS A 185 -5.51 16.70 -26.90
CA HIS A 185 -5.46 17.44 -25.64
C HIS A 185 -6.79 17.37 -24.88
N LEU A 186 -7.91 17.61 -25.56
CA LEU A 186 -9.25 17.56 -24.97
C LEU A 186 -9.63 16.13 -24.54
N ALA A 187 -9.32 15.13 -25.37
CA ALA A 187 -9.58 13.73 -25.03
C ALA A 187 -8.79 13.30 -23.78
N LYS A 188 -7.51 13.69 -23.69
CA LYS A 188 -6.69 13.45 -22.50
C LYS A 188 -7.29 14.14 -21.27
N ALA A 189 -7.52 15.45 -21.34
CA ALA A 189 -7.98 16.25 -20.20
C ALA A 189 -9.32 15.72 -19.66
N THR A 190 -10.30 15.52 -20.54
CA THR A 190 -11.65 15.06 -20.18
C THR A 190 -11.62 13.64 -19.60
N PHE A 191 -10.80 12.74 -20.16
CA PHE A 191 -10.64 11.39 -19.65
C PHE A 191 -10.01 11.39 -18.25
N GLU A 192 -8.89 12.07 -18.05
CA GLU A 192 -8.18 12.06 -16.75
C GLU A 192 -9.00 12.75 -15.66
N GLU A 193 -9.71 13.84 -15.98
CA GLU A 193 -10.62 14.52 -15.06
C GLU A 193 -11.77 13.60 -14.63
N SER A 194 -12.45 12.98 -15.59
CA SER A 194 -13.58 12.09 -15.31
C SER A 194 -13.13 10.81 -14.60
N ALA A 195 -11.99 10.22 -15.00
CA ALA A 195 -11.43 9.03 -14.35
C ALA A 195 -11.05 9.32 -12.88
N LYS A 196 -10.47 10.49 -12.60
CA LYS A 196 -10.20 10.95 -11.24
C LYS A 196 -11.48 11.10 -10.44
N ALA A 197 -12.49 11.79 -10.96
CA ALA A 197 -13.77 11.97 -10.28
C ALA A 197 -14.44 10.62 -9.96
N PHE A 198 -14.54 9.72 -10.96
CA PHE A 198 -15.08 8.37 -10.79
C PHE A 198 -14.38 7.59 -9.68
N MET A 199 -13.05 7.49 -9.72
CA MET A 199 -12.33 6.69 -8.73
C MET A 199 -12.38 7.33 -7.34
N LYS A 200 -12.22 8.65 -7.26
CA LYS A 200 -12.16 9.40 -6.00
C LYS A 200 -13.51 9.40 -5.28
N GLU A 201 -14.59 9.77 -5.97
CA GLU A 201 -15.91 9.89 -5.33
C GLU A 201 -16.46 8.53 -4.89
N THR A 202 -16.16 7.46 -5.65
CA THR A 202 -16.55 6.09 -5.29
C THR A 202 -15.86 5.62 -4.01
N ILE A 203 -14.55 5.82 -3.87
CA ILE A 203 -13.83 5.40 -2.67
C ILE A 203 -14.20 6.27 -1.46
N GLU A 204 -14.43 7.58 -1.66
CA GLU A 204 -14.93 8.47 -0.61
C GLU A 204 -16.34 8.09 -0.15
N LEU A 205 -17.22 7.66 -1.07
CA LEU A 205 -18.52 7.09 -0.72
C LEU A 205 -18.35 5.85 0.16
N GLY A 206 -17.49 4.91 -0.22
CA GLY A 206 -17.16 3.74 0.59
C GLY A 206 -16.66 4.11 1.99
N MET A 207 -15.75 5.09 2.09
CA MET A 207 -15.23 5.58 3.37
C MET A 207 -16.30 6.29 4.22
N ARG A 208 -17.24 7.02 3.62
CA ARG A 208 -18.36 7.62 4.37
C ARG A 208 -19.32 6.56 4.88
N SER A 209 -19.66 5.58 4.03
CA SER A 209 -20.61 4.53 4.39
C SER A 209 -20.02 3.52 5.38
N ARG A 210 -18.72 3.21 5.28
CA ARG A 210 -18.02 2.23 6.15
C ARG A 210 -16.68 2.83 6.63
N PRO A 211 -16.70 3.77 7.60
CA PRO A 211 -15.54 4.59 7.98
C PRO A 211 -14.39 3.84 8.64
N LYS A 212 -14.65 2.67 9.22
CA LYS A 212 -13.60 1.79 9.77
C LYS A 212 -13.00 0.85 8.72
N GLY A 213 -13.62 0.75 7.54
CA GLY A 213 -13.20 -0.12 6.45
C GLY A 213 -11.88 0.34 5.85
N LEU A 214 -11.02 -0.62 5.52
CA LEU A 214 -9.75 -0.36 4.85
C LEU A 214 -9.98 -0.31 3.33
N TRP A 215 -10.54 0.80 2.86
CA TRP A 215 -10.80 1.05 1.45
C TRP A 215 -9.52 1.32 0.65
N GLY A 216 -9.42 0.71 -0.53
CA GLY A 216 -8.33 0.95 -1.47
C GLY A 216 -8.54 0.21 -2.79
N TYR A 217 -7.81 0.62 -3.82
CA TYR A 217 -7.84 -0.03 -5.13
C TYR A 217 -6.77 -1.11 -5.25
N TYR A 218 -7.16 -2.29 -5.73
CA TYR A 218 -6.23 -3.35 -6.10
C TYR A 218 -5.24 -2.87 -7.18
N LEU A 219 -4.01 -3.37 -7.13
CA LEU A 219 -2.81 -2.98 -7.91
C LEU A 219 -2.14 -1.69 -7.48
N TYR A 220 -2.76 -0.82 -6.70
CA TYR A 220 -2.23 0.52 -6.44
C TYR A 220 -1.45 0.61 -5.12
N PRO A 221 -0.24 1.20 -5.13
CA PRO A 221 0.49 1.68 -6.31
C PRO A 221 1.12 0.55 -7.14
N ASP A 222 1.27 0.77 -8.44
CA ASP A 222 2.01 -0.13 -9.33
C ASP A 222 3.42 0.40 -9.57
N CYS A 223 4.41 -0.49 -9.46
CA CYS A 223 5.83 -0.20 -9.72
C CYS A 223 6.18 -0.32 -11.20
N HIS A 224 5.37 -1.01 -12.00
CA HIS A 224 5.61 -1.23 -13.45
C HIS A 224 6.97 -1.88 -13.80
N ASN A 225 7.60 -2.57 -12.85
CA ASN A 225 8.85 -3.32 -13.02
C ASN A 225 8.66 -4.69 -13.73
N TYR A 226 7.90 -4.71 -14.83
CA TYR A 226 7.47 -5.96 -15.49
C TYR A 226 8.50 -6.56 -16.45
N ASN A 227 9.58 -5.85 -16.77
CA ASN A 227 10.63 -6.28 -17.72
C ASN A 227 11.62 -7.27 -17.08
N VAL A 228 11.09 -8.27 -16.39
CA VAL A 228 11.79 -9.28 -15.56
C VAL A 228 12.77 -10.19 -16.30
N TYR A 229 12.74 -10.21 -17.63
CA TYR A 229 13.65 -10.99 -18.48
C TYR A 229 14.76 -10.14 -19.12
N ALA A 230 14.82 -8.84 -18.83
CA ALA A 230 15.89 -7.99 -19.32
C ALA A 230 17.24 -8.42 -18.71
N PRO A 231 18.35 -8.40 -19.47
CA PRO A 231 19.65 -8.91 -19.00
C PRO A 231 20.19 -8.17 -17.76
N ASN A 232 19.84 -6.88 -17.58
CA ASN A 232 20.23 -6.06 -16.44
C ASN A 232 19.02 -5.71 -15.57
N TYR A 233 18.12 -6.67 -15.34
CA TYR A 233 16.94 -6.44 -14.52
C TYR A 233 17.32 -6.20 -13.05
N THR A 234 17.04 -5.00 -12.54
CA THR A 234 17.37 -4.58 -11.17
C THR A 234 16.17 -4.68 -10.21
N GLY A 235 14.97 -4.95 -10.74
CA GLY A 235 13.71 -4.83 -9.98
C GLY A 235 13.17 -3.42 -9.83
N SER A 236 13.96 -2.38 -10.10
CA SER A 236 13.57 -1.00 -9.81
C SER A 236 12.32 -0.55 -10.54
N CYS A 237 11.45 0.18 -9.85
CA CYS A 237 10.39 0.92 -10.51
C CYS A 237 11.02 1.94 -11.46
N PRO A 238 10.60 2.02 -12.73
CA PRO A 238 11.07 3.07 -13.62
C PRO A 238 10.83 4.45 -13.00
N GLU A 239 11.75 5.39 -13.17
CA GLU A 239 11.69 6.71 -12.54
C GLU A 239 10.40 7.47 -12.93
N GLU A 240 10.01 7.39 -14.19
CA GLU A 240 8.75 7.96 -14.68
C GLU A 240 7.52 7.38 -13.95
N GLU A 241 7.56 6.10 -13.56
CA GLU A 241 6.46 5.44 -12.87
C GLU A 241 6.38 5.85 -11.40
N VAL A 242 7.52 6.15 -10.77
CA VAL A 242 7.59 6.76 -9.43
C VAL A 242 6.99 8.17 -9.46
N LEU A 243 7.30 8.96 -10.49
CA LEU A 243 6.72 10.31 -10.67
C LEU A 243 5.21 10.25 -10.94
N ARG A 244 4.78 9.35 -11.82
CA ARG A 244 3.34 9.09 -12.06
C ARG A 244 2.62 8.65 -10.79
N ASN A 245 3.25 7.88 -9.91
CA ASN A 245 2.65 7.57 -8.61
C ASN A 245 2.55 8.81 -7.70
N ASN A 246 3.47 9.77 -7.79
CA ASN A 246 3.37 11.02 -7.03
C ASN A 246 2.18 11.89 -7.48
N GLU A 247 1.86 11.90 -8.78
CA GLU A 247 0.72 12.62 -9.36
C GLU A 247 -0.64 12.09 -8.87
N LEU A 248 -0.69 10.83 -8.42
CA LEU A 248 -1.88 10.19 -7.86
C LEU A 248 -2.12 10.52 -6.37
N SER A 249 -1.52 11.60 -5.84
CA SER A 249 -1.72 12.04 -4.45
C SER A 249 -3.20 12.12 -4.02
N TRP A 250 -4.09 12.50 -4.94
CA TRP A 250 -5.54 12.53 -4.71
C TRP A 250 -6.12 11.13 -4.39
N LEU A 251 -5.59 10.07 -4.99
CA LEU A 251 -6.02 8.69 -4.76
C LEU A 251 -5.53 8.21 -3.39
N TRP A 252 -4.27 8.50 -3.07
CA TRP A 252 -3.67 8.12 -1.78
C TRP A 252 -4.34 8.82 -0.61
N ASN A 253 -4.66 10.11 -0.77
CA ASN A 253 -5.37 10.89 0.25
C ASN A 253 -6.81 10.42 0.46
N SER A 254 -7.41 9.79 -0.55
CA SER A 254 -8.78 9.27 -0.50
C SER A 254 -8.82 7.77 -0.17
N SER A 255 -7.69 7.16 0.18
CA SER A 255 -7.59 5.73 0.50
C SER A 255 -7.34 5.52 2.00
N ALA A 256 -7.85 4.41 2.53
CA ALA A 256 -7.61 3.98 3.91
C ALA A 256 -6.57 2.85 4.02
N ALA A 257 -6.22 2.20 2.89
CA ALA A 257 -5.15 1.21 2.75
C ALA A 257 -4.62 1.15 1.32
N LEU A 258 -3.44 0.55 1.12
CA LEU A 258 -2.84 0.30 -0.20
C LEU A 258 -2.83 -1.20 -0.49
N TYR A 259 -3.12 -1.57 -1.74
CA TYR A 259 -3.25 -2.97 -2.18
C TYR A 259 -2.38 -3.28 -3.42
N PRO A 260 -1.04 -3.16 -3.30
CA PRO A 260 -0.14 -3.55 -4.39
C PRO A 260 -0.23 -5.05 -4.62
N SER A 261 0.09 -5.50 -5.84
CA SER A 261 -0.01 -6.92 -6.22
C SER A 261 1.35 -7.48 -6.61
N ILE A 262 1.68 -8.68 -6.14
CA ILE A 262 2.87 -9.45 -6.50
C ILE A 262 2.40 -10.77 -7.10
N GLY A 263 2.27 -10.79 -8.43
CA GLY A 263 1.95 -11.99 -9.20
C GLY A 263 3.17 -12.46 -9.99
N VAL A 264 3.83 -13.52 -9.53
CA VAL A 264 5.06 -14.05 -10.13
C VAL A 264 4.78 -15.14 -11.17
N ARG A 265 5.67 -15.33 -12.14
CA ARG A 265 5.53 -16.33 -13.22
C ARG A 265 6.36 -17.57 -12.94
N LYS A 266 5.88 -18.74 -13.34
CA LYS A 266 6.55 -20.02 -13.06
C LYS A 266 7.94 -20.12 -13.69
N SER A 267 8.14 -19.51 -14.86
CA SER A 267 9.44 -19.44 -15.53
C SER A 267 10.54 -18.76 -14.70
N LEU A 268 10.16 -18.00 -13.66
CA LEU A 268 11.08 -17.32 -12.74
C LEU A 268 11.12 -17.99 -11.36
N GLY A 269 10.47 -19.14 -11.17
CA GLY A 269 10.41 -19.77 -9.86
C GLY A 269 11.80 -20.00 -9.28
N ASP A 270 11.96 -19.70 -7.99
CA ASP A 270 13.22 -19.78 -7.24
C ASP A 270 14.34 -18.83 -7.74
N ASN A 271 14.04 -17.91 -8.65
CA ASN A 271 15.00 -16.95 -9.20
C ASN A 271 15.06 -15.65 -8.38
N GLU A 272 16.26 -15.05 -8.28
CA GLU A 272 16.47 -13.75 -7.61
C GLU A 272 15.59 -12.62 -8.18
N ASN A 273 15.21 -12.69 -9.46
CA ASN A 273 14.31 -11.72 -10.08
C ASN A 273 12.94 -11.66 -9.40
N ILE A 274 12.46 -12.74 -8.77
CA ILE A 274 11.24 -12.71 -7.95
C ILE A 274 11.44 -11.85 -6.71
N LEU A 275 12.58 -11.98 -6.04
CA LEU A 275 12.94 -11.15 -4.89
C LEU A 275 13.02 -9.69 -5.31
N LEU A 276 13.78 -9.37 -6.37
CA LEU A 276 13.91 -8.00 -6.88
C LEU A 276 12.56 -7.40 -7.31
N PHE A 277 11.73 -8.18 -8.00
CA PHE A 277 10.38 -7.78 -8.40
C PHE A 277 9.51 -7.44 -7.18
N SER A 278 9.51 -8.29 -6.17
CA SER A 278 8.70 -8.15 -4.96
C SER A 278 9.18 -7.00 -4.09
N GLN A 279 10.49 -6.95 -3.82
CA GLN A 279 11.14 -5.97 -2.96
C GLN A 279 10.83 -4.53 -3.39
N PHE A 280 10.97 -4.20 -4.67
CA PHE A 280 10.70 -2.83 -5.15
C PHE A 280 9.21 -2.46 -5.16
N ARG A 281 8.31 -3.42 -5.38
CA ARG A 281 6.86 -3.18 -5.31
C ARG A 281 6.41 -2.87 -3.89
N VAL A 282 6.92 -3.62 -2.91
CA VAL A 282 6.66 -3.34 -1.50
C VAL A 282 7.32 -2.03 -1.09
N HIS A 283 8.57 -1.79 -1.47
CA HIS A 283 9.29 -0.55 -1.14
C HIS A 283 8.57 0.69 -1.67
N GLU A 284 8.11 0.69 -2.92
CA GLU A 284 7.33 1.80 -3.48
C GLU A 284 5.99 1.99 -2.74
N SER A 285 5.33 0.90 -2.38
CA SER A 285 4.10 0.95 -1.59
C SER A 285 4.31 1.56 -0.21
N MET A 286 5.41 1.19 0.45
CA MET A 286 5.78 1.77 1.75
C MET A 286 6.13 3.25 1.61
N ARG A 287 6.80 3.68 0.53
CA ARG A 287 7.04 5.10 0.24
C ARG A 287 5.73 5.86 0.10
N ILE A 288 4.85 5.42 -0.81
CA ILE A 288 3.53 6.05 -1.05
C ILE A 288 2.67 6.10 0.21
N SER A 289 2.72 5.06 1.06
CA SER A 289 1.95 5.01 2.31
C SER A 289 2.16 6.22 3.21
N THR A 290 3.34 6.85 3.14
CA THR A 290 3.73 8.01 3.96
C THR A 290 3.51 9.36 3.29
N MET A 291 3.21 9.37 2.00
CA MET A 291 3.06 10.59 1.20
C MET A 291 1.64 11.18 1.21
N THR A 292 0.74 10.62 2.00
CA THR A 292 -0.64 11.11 2.09
C THR A 292 -0.76 12.39 2.91
N SER A 293 -1.94 13.00 3.01
CA SER A 293 -2.23 14.09 3.94
C SER A 293 -2.49 13.61 5.37
N HIS A 294 -2.66 12.30 5.58
CA HIS A 294 -2.89 11.73 6.91
C HIS A 294 -1.69 11.93 7.83
N ASP A 295 -1.94 12.03 9.13
CA ASP A 295 -0.90 12.08 10.17
C ASP A 295 -0.29 10.70 10.48
N TYR A 296 -0.67 9.67 9.72
CA TYR A 296 -0.16 8.30 9.81
C TYR A 296 0.13 7.73 8.42
N ALA A 297 0.97 6.70 8.37
CA ALA A 297 1.23 5.91 7.17
C ALA A 297 0.09 4.93 6.91
N LEU A 298 -0.42 4.90 5.66
CA LEU A 298 -1.47 3.95 5.28
C LEU A 298 -0.98 2.50 5.46
N PRO A 299 -1.82 1.58 5.98
CA PRO A 299 -1.46 0.18 6.02
C PRO A 299 -1.39 -0.40 4.60
N VAL A 300 -0.30 -1.12 4.31
CA VAL A 300 -0.08 -1.81 3.03
C VAL A 300 -0.44 -3.29 3.18
N PHE A 301 -1.34 -3.79 2.34
CA PHE A 301 -1.73 -5.20 2.26
C PHE A 301 -1.40 -5.75 0.88
N VAL A 302 -0.33 -6.54 0.79
CA VAL A 302 0.19 -6.99 -0.49
C VAL A 302 -0.62 -8.18 -1.00
N TYR A 303 -1.24 -8.03 -2.16
CA TYR A 303 -1.92 -9.13 -2.84
C TYR A 303 -0.88 -10.11 -3.41
N THR A 304 -1.06 -11.39 -3.12
CA THR A 304 -0.23 -12.50 -3.61
C THR A 304 -1.11 -13.69 -3.99
N ARG A 305 -0.51 -14.78 -4.48
CA ARG A 305 -1.22 -15.99 -4.95
C ARG A 305 -0.65 -17.23 -4.30
N LEU A 306 -1.45 -18.31 -4.28
CA LEU A 306 -1.00 -19.65 -3.87
C LEU A 306 0.01 -20.24 -4.85
N GLY A 307 -0.22 -20.02 -6.13
CA GLY A 307 0.61 -20.50 -7.22
C GLY A 307 1.00 -19.40 -8.19
N TYR A 308 1.81 -19.78 -9.17
CA TYR A 308 2.31 -18.84 -10.16
C TYR A 308 1.17 -18.31 -11.04
N ARG A 309 1.27 -17.04 -11.46
CA ARG A 309 0.24 -16.33 -12.21
C ARG A 309 -0.25 -17.06 -13.45
N ASN A 310 0.67 -17.71 -14.17
CA ASN A 310 0.39 -18.47 -15.40
C ASN A 310 0.04 -19.94 -15.15
N GLU A 311 0.29 -20.46 -13.94
CA GLU A 311 0.04 -21.86 -13.56
C GLU A 311 -0.50 -21.92 -12.12
N PRO A 312 -1.80 -21.63 -11.90
CA PRO A 312 -2.36 -21.41 -10.55
C PRO A 312 -2.28 -22.61 -9.60
N LEU A 313 -2.17 -23.83 -10.14
CA LEU A 313 -2.02 -25.08 -9.37
C LEU A 313 -0.56 -25.51 -9.20
N PHE A 314 0.38 -24.82 -9.83
CA PHE A 314 1.79 -24.95 -9.49
C PHE A 314 2.03 -23.96 -8.35
N PHE A 315 2.02 -24.47 -7.13
CA PHE A 315 2.12 -23.63 -5.94
C PHE A 315 3.53 -23.05 -5.73
N LEU A 316 3.61 -21.92 -5.04
CA LEU A 316 4.88 -21.26 -4.77
C LEU A 316 5.79 -22.15 -3.92
N SER A 317 7.07 -22.18 -4.27
CA SER A 317 8.07 -22.86 -3.45
C SER A 317 8.28 -22.13 -2.13
N LYS A 318 8.98 -22.76 -1.19
CA LYS A 318 9.42 -22.08 0.04
C LYS A 318 10.24 -20.82 -0.24
N GLN A 319 11.13 -20.85 -1.24
CA GLN A 319 11.95 -19.71 -1.62
C GLN A 319 11.11 -18.55 -2.17
N ASP A 320 10.07 -18.86 -2.94
CA ASP A 320 9.18 -17.83 -3.49
C ASP A 320 8.18 -17.31 -2.46
N LEU A 321 7.77 -18.13 -1.49
CA LEU A 321 7.04 -17.65 -0.30
C LEU A 321 7.88 -16.66 0.52
N ILE A 322 9.20 -16.91 0.66
CA ILE A 322 10.14 -15.98 1.28
C ILE A 322 10.24 -14.69 0.46
N SER A 323 10.48 -14.83 -0.85
CA SER A 323 10.69 -13.70 -1.74
C SER A 323 9.44 -12.83 -1.97
N THR A 324 8.25 -13.33 -1.63
CA THR A 324 6.97 -12.59 -1.75
C THR A 324 6.41 -12.17 -0.39
N ILE A 325 5.93 -13.12 0.41
CA ILE A 325 5.30 -12.87 1.72
C ILE A 325 6.34 -12.49 2.76
N GLY A 326 7.49 -13.18 2.78
CA GLY A 326 8.57 -12.86 3.72
C GLY A 326 9.14 -11.47 3.51
N GLU A 327 9.36 -11.10 2.25
CA GLU A 327 9.83 -9.76 1.88
C GLU A 327 8.81 -8.68 2.26
N SER A 328 7.52 -8.94 2.06
CA SER A 328 6.44 -8.03 2.49
C SER A 328 6.46 -7.77 4.00
N ALA A 329 6.60 -8.83 4.81
CA ALA A 329 6.69 -8.71 6.27
C ALA A 329 7.95 -7.96 6.70
N ALA A 330 9.11 -8.30 6.13
CA ALA A 330 10.39 -7.71 6.49
C ALA A 330 10.46 -6.21 6.19
N LEU A 331 9.80 -5.74 5.12
CA LEU A 331 9.74 -4.32 4.76
C LEU A 331 8.65 -3.54 5.53
N GLY A 332 7.91 -4.18 6.42
CA GLY A 332 6.96 -3.53 7.33
C GLY A 332 5.54 -3.36 6.78
N ALA A 333 5.15 -4.13 5.77
CA ALA A 333 3.75 -4.19 5.33
C ALA A 333 2.83 -4.57 6.51
N ALA A 334 1.56 -4.15 6.47
CA ALA A 334 0.59 -4.52 7.50
C ALA A 334 0.11 -5.98 7.35
N GLY A 335 0.24 -6.55 6.16
CA GLY A 335 -0.15 -7.91 5.89
C GLY A 335 -0.10 -8.26 4.41
N ILE A 336 -0.63 -9.43 4.11
CA ILE A 336 -0.83 -9.94 2.75
C ILE A 336 -2.29 -10.36 2.54
N VAL A 337 -2.72 -10.38 1.28
CA VAL A 337 -4.00 -10.97 0.86
C VAL A 337 -3.70 -12.07 -0.14
N ILE A 338 -3.99 -13.32 0.21
CA ILE A 338 -3.91 -14.44 -0.72
C ILE A 338 -5.17 -14.46 -1.57
N TRP A 339 -5.00 -14.19 -2.85
CA TRP A 339 -6.07 -14.24 -3.83
C TRP A 339 -5.97 -15.49 -4.70
N GLY A 340 -7.12 -16.01 -5.11
CA GLY A 340 -7.22 -17.16 -5.99
C GLY A 340 -8.36 -17.03 -6.99
N ASP A 341 -8.16 -17.54 -8.20
CA ASP A 341 -9.21 -17.63 -9.21
C ASP A 341 -10.00 -18.95 -9.09
N MET A 342 -11.02 -19.09 -9.93
CA MET A 342 -11.90 -20.26 -9.93
C MET A 342 -11.17 -21.57 -10.34
N ASN A 343 -10.01 -21.51 -11.02
CA ASN A 343 -9.28 -22.70 -11.45
C ASN A 343 -8.81 -23.55 -10.26
N LEU A 344 -8.53 -22.91 -9.13
CA LEU A 344 -8.18 -23.58 -7.87
C LEU A 344 -9.27 -24.54 -7.37
N THR A 345 -10.51 -24.33 -7.80
CA THR A 345 -11.69 -25.02 -7.28
C THR A 345 -12.53 -25.71 -8.37
N SER A 346 -11.95 -25.86 -9.57
CA SER A 346 -12.68 -26.38 -10.73
C SER A 346 -12.97 -27.88 -10.68
N SER A 347 -12.22 -28.65 -9.89
CA SER A 347 -12.40 -30.10 -9.72
C SER A 347 -12.11 -30.52 -8.27
N GLU A 348 -12.59 -31.72 -7.90
CA GLU A 348 -12.27 -32.36 -6.63
C GLU A 348 -10.75 -32.48 -6.44
N GLY A 349 -10.03 -32.93 -7.48
CA GLY A 349 -8.57 -33.05 -7.47
C GLY A 349 -7.85 -31.72 -7.24
N ASN A 350 -8.35 -30.61 -7.81
CA ASN A 350 -7.77 -29.28 -7.57
C ASN A 350 -8.00 -28.83 -6.12
N CYS A 351 -9.22 -29.03 -5.60
CA CYS A 351 -9.54 -28.76 -4.20
C CYS A 351 -8.66 -29.56 -3.23
N THR A 352 -8.42 -30.85 -3.51
CA THR A 352 -7.51 -31.69 -2.73
C THR A 352 -6.08 -31.16 -2.75
N LYS A 353 -5.55 -30.77 -3.91
CA LYS A 353 -4.22 -30.15 -4.03
C LYS A 353 -4.11 -28.86 -3.22
N VAL A 354 -5.10 -27.98 -3.33
CA VAL A 354 -5.14 -26.71 -2.58
C VAL A 354 -5.18 -27.00 -1.07
N LYS A 355 -6.05 -27.91 -0.63
CA LYS A 355 -6.13 -28.32 0.79
C LYS A 355 -4.79 -28.84 1.30
N GLN A 356 -4.12 -29.71 0.54
CA GLN A 356 -2.81 -30.24 0.91
C GLN A 356 -1.78 -29.13 1.08
N TYR A 357 -1.66 -28.21 0.11
CA TYR A 357 -0.68 -27.12 0.17
C TYR A 357 -0.96 -26.12 1.30
N VAL A 358 -2.23 -25.80 1.56
CA VAL A 358 -2.63 -24.95 2.69
C VAL A 358 -2.29 -25.62 4.03
N ASN A 359 -2.52 -26.93 4.15
CA ASN A 359 -2.24 -27.70 5.36
C ASN A 359 -0.76 -28.11 5.51
N SER A 360 0.12 -27.78 4.55
CA SER A 360 1.55 -28.06 4.62
C SER A 360 2.38 -26.78 4.54
N ASP A 361 2.96 -26.49 3.38
CA ASP A 361 4.01 -25.50 3.17
C ASP A 361 3.50 -24.09 3.45
N LEU A 362 2.33 -23.75 2.92
CA LEU A 362 1.77 -22.42 3.09
C LEU A 362 1.36 -22.17 4.54
N GLY A 363 0.59 -23.08 5.14
CA GLY A 363 0.10 -22.92 6.50
C GLY A 363 1.25 -22.77 7.50
N SER A 364 2.26 -23.64 7.41
CA SER A 364 3.47 -23.58 8.24
C SER A 364 4.22 -22.26 8.03
N TYR A 365 4.35 -21.81 6.79
CA TYR A 365 5.03 -20.56 6.48
C TYR A 365 4.29 -19.31 6.98
N ILE A 366 2.96 -19.25 6.82
CA ILE A 366 2.13 -18.14 7.34
C ILE A 366 2.26 -18.04 8.86
N VAL A 367 2.21 -19.17 9.56
CA VAL A 367 2.36 -19.21 11.02
C VAL A 367 3.75 -18.78 11.43
N ASN A 368 4.79 -19.22 10.72
CA ASN A 368 6.18 -18.81 10.96
C ASN A 368 6.33 -17.29 10.87
N VAL A 369 5.96 -16.68 9.74
CA VAL A 369 6.20 -15.25 9.49
C VAL A 369 5.35 -14.35 10.39
N THR A 370 4.08 -14.71 10.62
CA THR A 370 3.19 -13.91 11.48
C THR A 370 3.63 -13.97 12.94
N ARG A 371 4.03 -15.14 13.43
CA ARG A 371 4.52 -15.29 14.80
C ARG A 371 5.89 -14.62 15.01
N ALA A 372 6.79 -14.71 14.04
CA ALA A 372 8.07 -14.00 14.10
C ALA A 372 7.89 -12.48 14.15
N ALA A 373 6.94 -11.94 13.36
CA ALA A 373 6.60 -10.52 13.41
C ALA A 373 6.06 -10.10 14.78
N GLU A 374 5.21 -10.92 15.41
CA GLU A 374 4.73 -10.69 16.78
C GLU A 374 5.86 -10.68 17.82
N VAL A 375 6.75 -11.68 17.79
CA VAL A 375 7.91 -11.76 18.69
C VAL A 375 8.78 -10.51 18.54
N CYS A 376 9.07 -10.11 17.31
CA CYS A 376 9.85 -8.91 17.03
C CYS A 376 9.16 -7.64 17.55
N SER A 377 7.86 -7.49 17.31
CA SER A 377 7.07 -6.35 17.79
C SER A 377 7.05 -6.26 19.31
N LEU A 378 6.88 -7.39 20.01
CA LEU A 378 6.89 -7.43 21.48
C LEU A 378 8.27 -7.09 22.05
N HIS A 379 9.33 -7.67 21.47
CA HIS A 379 10.70 -7.48 21.97
C HIS A 379 11.26 -6.09 21.66
N LEU A 380 11.31 -5.70 20.38
CA LEU A 380 11.94 -4.44 19.98
C LEU A 380 11.02 -3.25 20.18
N CYS A 381 9.71 -3.43 19.96
CA CYS A 381 8.76 -2.32 19.85
C CYS A 381 7.70 -2.31 20.95
N ARG A 382 7.85 -3.17 21.98
CA ARG A 382 6.97 -3.23 23.16
C ARG A 382 5.49 -3.47 22.83
N GLY A 383 5.21 -4.10 21.69
CA GLY A 383 3.86 -4.28 21.15
C GLY A 383 3.20 -2.99 20.63
N ASN A 384 3.94 -1.88 20.59
CA ASN A 384 3.47 -0.55 20.20
C ASN A 384 4.03 -0.08 18.85
N GLY A 385 4.67 -0.99 18.10
CA GLY A 385 5.11 -0.78 16.73
C GLY A 385 5.28 -2.10 15.98
N ARG A 386 5.48 -2.02 14.68
CA ARG A 386 5.88 -3.16 13.84
C ARG A 386 7.38 -3.10 13.57
N CYS A 387 8.00 -4.25 13.39
CA CYS A 387 9.38 -4.31 12.93
C CYS A 387 9.48 -4.05 11.43
N ARG A 388 10.52 -3.32 11.04
CA ARG A 388 10.95 -3.17 9.64
C ARG A 388 12.46 -3.38 9.54
N ARG A 389 12.90 -4.01 8.45
CA ARG A 389 14.31 -4.27 8.16
C ARG A 389 15.09 -2.96 8.14
N ARG A 390 16.24 -2.92 8.81
CA ARG A 390 17.08 -1.70 8.89
C ARG A 390 17.65 -1.30 7.54
N VAL A 391 18.31 -2.25 6.89
CA VAL A 391 18.84 -2.10 5.54
C VAL A 391 17.86 -2.82 4.61
N TRP A 392 17.02 -2.06 3.92
CA TRP A 392 15.89 -2.64 3.18
C TRP A 392 16.29 -3.71 2.14
N LYS A 393 17.50 -3.62 1.55
CA LYS A 393 18.04 -4.61 0.62
C LYS A 393 18.75 -5.81 1.27
N ALA A 394 18.98 -5.80 2.59
CA ALA A 394 19.65 -6.92 3.26
C ALA A 394 18.75 -8.18 3.24
N PRO A 395 19.32 -9.40 3.20
CA PRO A 395 18.55 -10.64 3.15
C PRO A 395 18.03 -11.07 4.54
N ASP A 396 17.48 -10.14 5.32
CA ASP A 396 17.04 -10.38 6.69
C ASP A 396 15.52 -10.54 6.79
N TYR A 397 15.04 -11.70 7.20
CA TYR A 397 13.60 -11.98 7.25
C TYR A 397 13.09 -12.21 8.66
N LEU A 398 11.81 -11.90 8.87
CA LEU A 398 11.10 -12.21 10.12
C LEU A 398 10.65 -13.66 10.06
N HIS A 399 11.52 -14.57 10.46
CA HIS A 399 11.23 -16.00 10.58
C HIS A 399 11.58 -16.51 11.98
N LEU A 400 10.84 -17.52 12.45
CA LEU A 400 11.16 -18.23 13.68
C LEU A 400 12.41 -19.10 13.47
N ASN A 401 13.35 -19.03 14.41
CA ASN A 401 14.51 -19.91 14.42
C ASN A 401 14.08 -21.37 14.73
N PRO A 402 14.35 -22.34 13.85
CA PRO A 402 13.96 -23.74 14.07
C PRO A 402 14.69 -24.41 15.25
N ALA A 403 15.78 -23.83 15.76
CA ALA A 403 16.43 -24.30 16.98
C ALA A 403 15.67 -23.90 18.26
N SER A 404 14.86 -22.85 18.19
CA SER A 404 14.13 -22.26 19.33
C SER A 404 12.63 -22.50 19.28
N TYR A 405 12.11 -22.78 18.08
CA TYR A 405 10.69 -22.96 17.80
C TYR A 405 10.43 -24.21 16.96
N HIS A 406 9.32 -24.87 17.27
CA HIS A 406 8.79 -25.98 16.48
C HIS A 406 7.35 -25.68 16.07
N ILE A 407 7.05 -25.84 14.78
CA ILE A 407 5.70 -25.69 14.24
C ILE A 407 5.18 -27.09 13.94
N GLU A 408 4.14 -27.50 14.64
CA GLU A 408 3.49 -28.80 14.48
C GLU A 408 2.12 -28.62 13.83
N ALA A 409 1.80 -29.43 12.83
CA ALA A 409 0.46 -29.52 12.29
C ALA A 409 -0.33 -30.57 13.09
N SER A 410 -1.49 -30.18 13.61
CA SER A 410 -2.48 -31.09 14.20
C SER A 410 -3.20 -31.90 13.11
N GLU A 411 -3.86 -32.99 13.52
CA GLU A 411 -4.67 -33.83 12.63
C GLU A 411 -5.78 -33.03 11.92
N ASP A 412 -6.33 -32.01 12.59
CA ASP A 412 -7.36 -31.12 12.04
C ASP A 412 -6.80 -30.01 11.11
N GLY A 413 -5.48 -29.98 10.90
CA GLY A 413 -4.80 -28.98 10.06
C GLY A 413 -4.56 -27.63 10.74
N GLU A 414 -4.77 -27.52 12.05
CA GLU A 414 -4.29 -26.36 12.82
C GLU A 414 -2.78 -26.46 13.05
N PHE A 415 -2.12 -25.31 13.13
CA PHE A 415 -0.69 -25.23 13.40
C PHE A 415 -0.43 -24.70 14.81
N ILE A 416 0.35 -25.45 15.57
CA ILE A 416 0.74 -25.11 16.94
C ILE A 416 2.22 -24.72 16.93
N VAL A 417 2.53 -23.53 17.45
CA VAL A 417 3.92 -23.07 17.64
C VAL A 417 4.33 -23.33 19.08
N LYS A 418 5.31 -24.22 19.27
CA LYS A 418 5.96 -24.48 20.56
C LYS A 418 7.34 -23.81 20.60
N GLY A 419 7.79 -23.46 21.80
CA GLY A 419 9.09 -22.84 22.03
C GLY A 419 9.02 -21.35 22.35
N LYS A 420 10.20 -20.74 22.54
CA LYS A 420 10.39 -19.33 22.89
C LYS A 420 11.70 -18.83 22.31
N ALA A 421 11.78 -17.53 22.03
CA ALA A 421 13.02 -16.93 21.52
C ALA A 421 14.14 -17.08 22.56
N SER A 422 15.32 -17.45 22.09
CA SER A 422 16.57 -17.39 22.86
C SER A 422 17.14 -15.98 22.86
N ASP A 423 18.04 -15.67 23.78
CA ASP A 423 18.71 -14.37 23.81
C ASP A 423 19.45 -14.08 22.49
N THR A 424 20.05 -15.10 21.87
CA THR A 424 20.69 -14.99 20.55
C THR A 424 19.69 -14.64 19.44
N ASP A 425 18.46 -15.16 19.48
CA ASP A 425 17.42 -14.80 18.52
C ASP A 425 17.04 -13.32 18.67
N LEU A 426 16.88 -12.87 19.91
CA LEU A 426 16.49 -11.50 20.25
C LEU A 426 17.58 -10.50 19.85
N GLU A 427 18.84 -10.79 20.14
CA GLU A 427 19.99 -9.99 19.69
C GLU A 427 20.08 -9.93 18.16
N ALA A 428 19.80 -11.03 17.46
CA ALA A 428 19.77 -11.05 16.00
C ALA A 428 18.66 -10.14 15.46
N MET A 429 17.47 -10.14 16.08
CA MET A 429 16.39 -9.23 15.71
C MET A 429 16.77 -7.77 15.90
N GLU A 430 17.40 -7.41 17.03
CA GLU A 430 17.85 -6.03 17.32
C GLU A 430 18.84 -5.49 16.28
N LYS A 431 19.77 -6.34 15.84
CA LYS A 431 20.78 -6.02 14.81
C LYS A 431 20.16 -5.80 13.43
N LYS A 432 19.11 -6.54 13.10
CA LYS A 432 18.55 -6.61 11.73
C LYS A 432 17.32 -5.72 11.51
N PHE A 433 16.56 -5.47 12.57
CA PHE A 433 15.26 -4.78 12.50
C PHE A 433 15.23 -3.52 13.38
N SER A 434 14.31 -2.63 13.03
CA SER A 434 14.02 -1.39 13.74
C SER A 434 12.52 -1.20 13.86
N CYS A 435 12.06 -0.37 14.80
CA CYS A 435 10.65 -0.13 14.99
C CYS A 435 10.07 0.93 14.05
N HIS A 436 8.88 0.66 13.54
CA HIS A 436 7.95 1.64 13.01
C HIS A 436 6.76 1.73 13.96
N CYS A 437 6.77 2.75 14.82
CA CYS A 437 5.79 2.90 15.88
C CYS A 437 4.39 3.17 15.36
N TYR A 438 3.39 2.63 16.05
CA TYR A 438 2.00 2.92 15.75
C TYR A 438 1.62 4.34 16.18
N ARG A 439 0.54 4.87 15.59
CA ARG A 439 -0.03 6.16 15.96
C ARG A 439 -0.28 6.21 17.48
N GLY A 440 0.18 7.29 18.10
CA GLY A 440 0.19 7.47 19.55
C GLY A 440 1.50 7.08 20.25
N TYR A 441 2.45 6.44 19.55
CA TYR A 441 3.73 6.00 20.11
C TYR A 441 4.94 6.58 19.36
N GLU A 442 6.05 6.73 20.08
CA GLU A 442 7.30 7.29 19.56
C GLU A 442 8.54 6.75 20.29
N GLY A 443 9.71 7.16 19.82
CA GLY A 443 11.01 6.66 20.26
C GLY A 443 11.49 5.45 19.45
N ALA A 444 12.75 5.06 19.66
CA ALA A 444 13.37 3.96 18.92
C ALA A 444 12.73 2.58 19.22
N ASP A 445 12.17 2.40 20.42
CA ASP A 445 11.52 1.17 20.92
C ASP A 445 9.99 1.33 21.12
N CYS A 446 9.41 2.43 20.64
CA CYS A 446 7.99 2.76 20.80
C CYS A 446 7.49 2.81 22.25
N ARG A 447 8.37 3.15 23.19
CA ARG A 447 8.05 3.37 24.60
C ARG A 447 7.33 4.68 24.87
N GLY A 448 7.72 5.75 24.18
CA GLY A 448 7.15 7.07 24.38
C GLY A 448 5.71 7.13 23.88
N THR A 449 4.84 7.82 24.60
CA THR A 449 3.48 8.13 24.15
C THR A 449 3.43 9.57 23.68
N LYS A 450 2.90 9.81 22.48
CA LYS A 450 2.58 11.17 22.05
C LYS A 450 1.38 11.65 22.84
N MET A 451 1.52 12.73 23.62
CA MET A 451 0.36 13.41 24.18
C MET A 451 -0.51 13.90 23.02
N ALA A 452 -1.80 13.61 23.07
CA ALA A 452 -2.73 14.19 22.12
C ALA A 452 -2.70 15.71 22.35
N ASP A 453 -2.39 16.48 21.30
CA ASP A 453 -2.69 17.92 21.31
C ASP A 453 -4.22 18.03 21.44
N GLY A 454 -4.69 18.19 22.67
CA GLY A 454 -6.08 18.45 22.98
C GLY A 454 -6.47 19.85 22.52
N GLY A 455 -7.52 19.92 21.71
CA GLY A 455 -8.51 21.01 21.68
C GLY A 455 -8.02 22.46 21.56
N SER A 456 -8.32 23.07 20.41
CA SER A 456 -8.69 24.49 20.31
C SER A 456 -7.83 25.48 21.10
N GLY A 457 -6.54 25.53 20.79
CA GLY A 457 -5.74 26.73 21.04
C GLY A 457 -5.90 27.64 19.83
N VAL A 458 -6.61 28.76 19.99
CA VAL A 458 -6.51 29.90 19.08
C VAL A 458 -5.02 30.17 18.87
N PHE A 459 -4.51 29.94 17.65
CA PHE A 459 -3.20 30.44 17.27
C PHE A 459 -3.26 31.97 17.30
N SER A 460 -2.91 32.54 18.45
CA SER A 460 -2.52 33.94 18.52
C SER A 460 -1.22 34.05 17.74
N PHE A 461 -1.35 34.40 16.46
CA PHE A 461 -0.22 34.89 15.68
C PHE A 461 0.29 36.14 16.40
N SER A 462 1.36 35.98 17.19
CA SER A 462 2.21 37.12 17.55
C SER A 462 2.81 37.63 16.24
N GLY A 463 2.17 38.64 15.65
CA GLY A 463 2.60 39.38 14.46
C GLY A 463 3.88 40.19 14.68
N SER A 464 4.77 39.75 15.58
CA SER A 464 6.03 40.43 15.89
C SER A 464 7.26 39.76 15.28
N LEU A 465 7.18 38.50 14.83
CA LEU A 465 8.31 37.79 14.21
C LEU A 465 8.38 37.94 12.69
N ILE A 466 7.24 38.16 12.03
CA ILE A 466 7.17 38.38 10.57
C ILE A 466 7.69 39.79 10.21
N THR A 467 7.46 40.77 11.07
CA THR A 467 7.92 42.16 10.90
C THR A 467 9.44 42.30 11.08
N LEU A 468 10.06 41.45 11.91
CA LEU A 468 11.52 41.46 12.10
C LEU A 468 12.26 40.86 10.90
N CYS A 469 11.70 39.84 10.24
CA CYS A 469 12.31 39.23 9.05
C CYS A 469 12.24 40.13 7.80
N LEU A 470 11.20 40.94 7.65
CA LEU A 470 11.06 41.86 6.51
C LEU A 470 11.96 43.10 6.61
N LEU A 471 12.28 43.57 7.83
CA LEU A 471 13.18 44.71 8.03
C LEU A 471 14.66 44.37 7.80
N VAL A 472 15.06 43.11 7.99
CA VAL A 472 16.45 42.66 7.74
C VAL A 472 16.71 42.48 6.23
N LEU A 473 15.70 42.13 5.44
CA LEU A 473 15.83 41.99 3.98
C LEU A 473 15.77 43.34 3.22
N ALA A 474 15.13 44.37 3.80
CA ALA A 474 15.12 45.71 3.21
C ALA A 474 16.38 46.55 3.51
N GLY A 475 17.17 46.15 4.53
CA GLY A 475 18.39 46.86 4.94
C GLY A 475 19.66 46.53 4.12
N THR A 476 19.65 45.48 3.30
CA THR A 476 20.84 45.02 2.56
C THR A 476 20.85 45.40 1.07
N GLN A 477 19.87 46.17 0.59
CA GLN A 477 19.81 46.66 -0.81
C GLN A 477 20.15 48.15 -0.99
N ARG A 478 20.62 48.85 0.05
CA ARG A 478 21.19 50.21 -0.09
C ARG A 478 22.63 50.27 0.39
N ALA A 479 23.51 49.58 -0.31
CA ALA A 479 24.97 49.77 -0.18
C ALA A 479 25.73 49.28 -1.42
N TRP A 480 25.21 49.52 -2.63
CA TRP A 480 25.98 49.46 -3.88
C TRP A 480 25.31 50.37 -4.91
N LEU A 481 25.59 51.67 -4.79
CA LEU A 481 25.73 52.66 -5.86
C LEU A 481 26.65 53.76 -5.33
#